data_AF-A0A1Y1S1P0-F1
#
_entry.id   AF-A0A1Y1S1P0-F1
#
_cell.length_a   1.000
_cell.length_b   1.000
_cell.length_c   1.000
_cell.angle_alpha   90.00
_cell.angle_beta   90.00
_cell.angle_gamma   90.00
#
_symmetry.space_group_name_H-M   'P 1'
#
loop_
_entity.id
_entity.type
_entity.pdbx_description
1 polymer ?
#
loop_
_entity_poly.entity_id
_entity_poly.type
_entity_poly.pdbx_seq_one_letter_code
_entity_poly.pdbx_strand_id
1 'polypeptide(L)'
;MSSTAKTMINLLFPLMALAGSWLILQLEHLDEGYALFLPAILVGCYGIIIGFSLSGTEDRDYAEHQIDTIYFLGFLYTLVSLAVFFYRFNPALLQDNWLIAQALYYIGISVSTSITGVLFRSIARSGYLKKHGEEKVDLEKSYILLKSIAESFSSSYEETFQTMRRYFDERIETSAALGAREKEYLESLERFIGVMDKFSAGLTATREELQEAGRAFSRDLAAQREPIAGIAESSLAFSHAAGRIRSELEALPMSSITGGCERFRKEISELDTVLDNFVSLLELKVEKLGV
;
A
#
# COMPACT_ATOMS: atom_id res chain seq x y z
N MET A 1 39.49 -37.24 -45.08
CA MET A 1 39.68 -35.86 -44.56
C MET A 1 41.10 -35.67 -44.01
N SER A 2 41.78 -34.54 -44.30
CA SER A 2 43.13 -34.28 -43.77
C SER A 2 43.11 -33.94 -42.28
N SER A 3 44.23 -34.19 -41.57
CA SER A 3 44.38 -33.85 -40.14
C SER A 3 44.09 -32.37 -39.87
N THR A 4 44.55 -31.48 -40.75
CA THR A 4 44.32 -30.03 -40.66
C THR A 4 42.83 -29.66 -40.70
N ALA A 5 42.03 -30.34 -41.54
CA ALA A 5 40.59 -30.09 -41.61
C ALA A 5 39.88 -30.54 -40.31
N LYS A 6 40.28 -31.68 -39.73
CA LYS A 6 39.75 -32.13 -38.41
C LYS A 6 40.00 -31.08 -37.33
N THR A 7 41.22 -30.55 -37.26
CA THR A 7 41.58 -29.50 -36.29
C THR A 7 40.78 -28.21 -36.50
N MET A 8 40.60 -27.79 -37.76
CA MET A 8 39.84 -26.58 -38.08
C MET A 8 38.38 -26.69 -37.63
N ILE A 9 37.74 -27.84 -37.86
CA ILE A 9 36.34 -28.08 -37.46
C ILE A 9 36.20 -28.09 -35.94
N ASN A 10 37.14 -28.73 -35.23
CA ASN A 10 37.14 -28.76 -33.77
C ASN A 10 37.30 -27.35 -33.16
N LEU A 11 38.02 -26.45 -33.83
CA LEU A 11 38.16 -25.04 -33.41
C LEU A 11 36.94 -24.18 -33.78
N LEU A 12 36.16 -24.59 -34.79
CA LEU A 12 34.96 -23.87 -35.20
C LEU A 12 33.86 -23.90 -34.13
N PHE A 13 33.67 -25.03 -33.44
CA PHE A 13 32.67 -25.15 -32.38
C PHE A 13 32.79 -24.10 -31.27
N PRO A 14 33.95 -23.96 -30.57
CA PRO A 14 34.08 -22.95 -29.51
C PRO A 14 33.98 -21.53 -30.05
N LEU A 15 34.45 -21.27 -31.28
CA LEU A 15 34.34 -19.96 -31.90
C LEU A 15 32.88 -19.58 -32.15
N MET A 16 32.09 -20.51 -32.71
CA MET A 16 30.66 -20.31 -32.90
C MET A 16 29.97 -20.13 -31.57
N ALA A 17 30.24 -21.00 -30.59
CA ALA A 17 29.66 -20.94 -29.25
C ALA A 17 29.87 -19.56 -28.57
N LEU A 18 31.08 -19.02 -28.66
CA LEU A 18 31.40 -17.68 -28.16
C LEU A 18 30.66 -16.60 -28.95
N ALA A 19 30.66 -16.69 -30.28
CA ALA A 19 29.99 -15.71 -31.14
C ALA A 19 28.48 -15.65 -30.88
N GLY A 20 27.79 -16.78 -30.79
CA GLY A 20 26.36 -16.82 -30.50
C GLY A 20 26.03 -16.42 -29.07
N SER A 21 26.86 -16.78 -28.09
CA SER A 21 26.66 -16.33 -26.70
C SER A 21 26.83 -14.81 -26.58
N TRP A 22 27.85 -14.25 -27.24
CA TRP A 22 28.06 -12.81 -27.33
C TRP A 22 26.88 -12.11 -27.99
N LEU A 23 26.38 -12.68 -29.09
CA LEU A 23 25.21 -12.16 -29.80
C LEU A 23 23.97 -12.11 -28.89
N ILE A 24 23.71 -13.17 -28.11
CA ILE A 24 22.60 -13.23 -27.15
C ILE A 24 22.69 -12.16 -26.07
N LEU A 25 23.90 -11.83 -25.62
CA LEU A 25 24.12 -10.78 -24.63
C LEU A 25 23.89 -9.37 -25.21
N GLN A 26 24.22 -9.17 -26.48
CA GLN A 26 24.14 -7.88 -27.18
C GLN A 26 22.79 -7.60 -27.84
N LEU A 27 21.89 -8.58 -27.84
CA LEU A 27 20.60 -8.53 -28.54
C LEU A 27 19.68 -7.36 -28.11
N GLU A 28 19.89 -6.76 -26.94
CA GLU A 28 19.16 -5.55 -26.49
C GLU A 28 19.48 -4.29 -27.30
N HIS A 29 20.63 -4.24 -27.95
CA HIS A 29 21.05 -3.06 -28.73
C HIS A 29 20.64 -3.18 -30.20
N LEU A 30 19.98 -4.27 -30.58
CA LEU A 30 19.53 -4.54 -31.94
C LEU A 30 18.02 -4.32 -32.01
N ASP A 31 17.58 -3.15 -32.46
CA ASP A 31 16.16 -2.75 -32.57
C ASP A 31 15.38 -3.48 -33.68
N GLU A 32 15.97 -4.49 -34.32
CA GLU A 32 15.43 -5.07 -35.54
C GLU A 32 14.79 -6.43 -35.27
N GLY A 33 13.54 -6.62 -35.73
CA GLY A 33 12.75 -7.82 -35.44
C GLY A 33 13.35 -9.15 -35.93
N TYR A 34 14.33 -9.13 -36.84
CA TYR A 34 15.04 -10.34 -37.26
C TYR A 34 16.12 -10.78 -36.27
N ALA A 35 16.49 -9.94 -35.30
CA ALA A 35 17.53 -10.25 -34.34
C ALA A 35 17.19 -11.50 -33.49
N LEU A 36 15.89 -11.77 -33.32
CA LEU A 36 15.35 -13.01 -32.74
C LEU A 36 15.91 -14.28 -33.41
N PHE A 37 16.07 -14.27 -34.73
CA PHE A 37 16.46 -15.44 -35.50
C PHE A 37 17.97 -15.56 -35.72
N LEU A 38 18.75 -14.53 -35.39
CA LEU A 38 20.20 -14.54 -35.65
C LEU A 38 20.92 -15.71 -34.95
N PRO A 39 20.65 -16.04 -33.67
CA PRO A 39 21.28 -17.21 -33.04
C PRO A 39 20.92 -18.51 -33.74
N ALA A 40 19.66 -18.66 -34.18
CA ALA A 40 19.20 -19.83 -34.92
C ALA A 40 19.89 -19.92 -36.29
N ILE A 41 20.00 -18.81 -37.04
CA ILE A 41 20.75 -18.75 -38.30
C ILE A 41 22.20 -19.18 -38.08
N LEU A 42 22.83 -18.77 -36.99
CA LEU A 42 24.20 -19.14 -36.68
C LEU A 42 24.36 -20.66 -36.43
N VAL A 43 23.39 -21.29 -35.75
CA VAL A 43 23.32 -22.77 -35.61
C VAL A 43 23.12 -23.43 -36.97
N GLY A 44 22.23 -22.90 -37.81
CA GLY A 44 21.98 -23.40 -39.16
C GLY A 44 23.23 -23.34 -40.05
N CYS A 45 23.92 -22.20 -40.07
CA CYS A 45 25.19 -22.03 -40.76
C CYS A 45 26.24 -23.03 -40.29
N TYR A 46 26.38 -23.22 -38.96
CA TYR A 46 27.26 -24.23 -38.40
C TYR A 46 26.89 -25.65 -38.87
N GLY A 47 25.61 -26.00 -38.81
CA GLY A 47 25.10 -27.30 -39.27
C GLY A 47 25.37 -27.56 -40.75
N ILE A 48 25.25 -26.54 -41.60
CA ILE A 48 25.58 -26.61 -43.04
C ILE A 48 27.08 -26.87 -43.23
N ILE A 49 27.95 -26.13 -42.53
CA ILE A 49 29.41 -26.29 -42.61
C ILE A 49 29.81 -27.72 -42.20
N ILE A 50 29.29 -28.20 -41.07
CA ILE A 50 29.52 -29.58 -40.62
C ILE A 50 28.99 -30.58 -41.65
N GLY A 51 27.76 -30.41 -42.14
CA GLY A 51 27.16 -31.29 -43.15
C GLY A 51 28.00 -31.41 -44.43
N PHE A 52 28.56 -30.30 -44.92
CA PHE A 52 29.50 -30.33 -46.04
C PHE A 52 30.80 -31.04 -45.69
N SER A 53 31.37 -30.77 -44.51
CA SER A 53 32.63 -31.39 -44.08
C SER A 53 32.55 -32.90 -43.88
N LEU A 54 31.39 -33.41 -43.47
CA LEU A 54 31.15 -34.83 -43.25
C LEU A 54 31.05 -35.63 -44.54
N SER A 55 30.80 -34.96 -45.67
CA SER A 55 30.64 -35.65 -46.96
C SER A 55 31.87 -36.41 -47.46
N GLY A 56 33.07 -36.10 -46.93
CA GLY A 56 34.34 -36.73 -47.30
C GLY A 56 35.02 -37.49 -46.17
N THR A 57 34.27 -37.90 -45.15
CA THR A 57 34.79 -38.64 -43.98
C THR A 57 34.16 -40.02 -43.90
N GLU A 58 34.99 -41.06 -43.88
CA GLU A 58 34.55 -42.47 -43.71
C GLU A 58 34.49 -42.90 -42.22
N ASP A 59 35.09 -42.10 -41.34
CA ASP A 59 35.16 -42.32 -39.90
C ASP A 59 33.81 -42.00 -39.23
N ARG A 60 33.04 -43.04 -38.91
CA ARG A 60 31.69 -42.96 -38.34
C ARG A 60 31.67 -42.27 -36.98
N ASP A 61 32.54 -42.69 -36.06
CA ASP A 61 32.55 -42.16 -34.69
C ASP A 61 32.85 -40.66 -34.70
N TYR A 62 33.79 -40.24 -35.56
CA TYR A 62 34.06 -38.83 -35.77
C TYR A 62 32.85 -38.10 -36.38
N ALA A 63 32.17 -38.69 -37.37
CA ALA A 63 31.01 -38.08 -37.99
C ALA A 63 29.84 -37.89 -37.01
N GLU A 64 29.51 -38.92 -36.23
CA GLU A 64 28.47 -38.86 -35.21
C GLU A 64 28.79 -37.82 -34.13
N HIS A 65 30.06 -37.75 -33.68
CA HIS A 65 30.50 -36.72 -32.74
C HIS A 65 30.28 -35.31 -33.29
N GLN A 66 30.68 -35.03 -34.53
CA GLN A 66 30.50 -33.70 -35.14
C GLN A 66 29.02 -33.37 -35.37
N ILE A 67 28.20 -34.35 -35.77
CA ILE A 67 26.74 -34.19 -35.89
C ILE A 67 26.13 -33.77 -34.55
N ASP A 68 26.56 -34.39 -33.45
CA ASP A 68 26.06 -34.07 -32.12
C ASP A 68 26.47 -32.67 -31.65
N THR A 69 27.64 -32.16 -32.08
CA THR A 69 28.03 -30.77 -31.78
C THR A 69 27.03 -29.73 -32.31
N ILE A 70 26.31 -30.01 -33.41
CA ILE A 70 25.27 -29.11 -33.94
C ILE A 70 24.13 -28.96 -32.93
N TYR A 71 23.70 -30.08 -32.34
CA TYR A 71 22.67 -30.07 -31.30
C TYR A 71 23.17 -29.41 -30.02
N PHE A 72 24.40 -29.72 -29.58
CA PHE A 72 24.97 -29.08 -28.40
C PHE A 72 25.08 -27.57 -28.55
N LEU A 73 25.41 -27.07 -29.75
CA LEU A 73 25.45 -25.63 -30.02
C LEU A 73 24.07 -24.98 -29.89
N GLY A 74 23.04 -25.59 -30.50
CA GLY A 74 21.67 -25.10 -30.38
C GLY A 74 21.15 -25.10 -28.94
N PHE A 75 21.44 -26.17 -28.19
CA PHE A 75 21.11 -26.28 -26.77
C PHE A 75 21.87 -25.29 -25.88
N LEU A 76 23.15 -25.04 -26.18
CA LEU A 76 23.95 -24.05 -25.46
C LEU A 76 23.31 -22.65 -25.60
N TYR A 77 22.88 -22.27 -26.79
CA TYR A 77 22.20 -20.98 -27.00
C TYR A 77 20.85 -20.92 -26.31
N THR A 78 20.11 -22.03 -26.24
CA THR A 78 18.89 -22.13 -25.43
C THR A 78 19.19 -21.81 -23.97
N LEU A 79 20.23 -22.43 -23.39
CA LEU A 79 20.62 -22.20 -22.00
C LEU A 79 21.10 -20.77 -21.76
N VAL A 80 21.94 -20.22 -22.64
CA VAL A 80 22.43 -18.84 -22.52
C VAL A 80 21.27 -17.85 -22.60
N SER A 81 20.34 -18.04 -23.55
CA SER A 81 19.15 -17.19 -23.67
C SER A 81 18.29 -17.21 -22.40
N LEU A 82 18.05 -18.39 -21.83
CA LEU A 82 17.31 -18.52 -20.57
C LEU A 82 18.07 -17.94 -19.38
N ALA A 83 19.39 -18.13 -19.30
CA ALA A 83 20.21 -17.55 -18.24
C ALA A 83 20.20 -16.02 -18.30
N VAL A 84 20.31 -15.43 -19.50
CA VAL A 84 20.20 -13.98 -19.71
C VAL A 84 18.81 -13.50 -19.35
N PHE A 85 17.76 -14.22 -19.76
CA PHE A 85 16.39 -13.93 -19.36
C PHE A 85 16.25 -13.88 -17.83
N PHE A 86 16.65 -14.93 -17.10
CA PHE A 86 16.53 -14.96 -15.64
C PHE A 86 17.41 -13.91 -14.95
N TYR A 87 18.60 -13.64 -15.47
CA TYR A 87 19.48 -12.60 -14.94
C TYR A 87 18.86 -11.20 -15.08
N ARG A 88 18.17 -10.95 -16.19
CA ARG A 88 17.55 -9.66 -16.50
C ARG A 88 16.10 -9.54 -16.01
N PHE A 89 15.47 -10.66 -15.68
CA PHE A 89 14.11 -10.70 -15.16
C PHE A 89 14.08 -10.04 -13.78
N ASN A 90 13.66 -8.78 -13.73
CA ASN A 90 13.44 -8.05 -12.49
C ASN A 90 11.93 -7.95 -12.21
N PRO A 91 11.41 -8.72 -11.24
CA PRO A 91 9.98 -8.73 -10.92
C PRO A 91 9.48 -7.38 -10.36
N ALA A 92 10.37 -6.49 -9.90
CA ALA A 92 9.98 -5.17 -9.41
C ALA A 92 9.52 -4.22 -10.53
N LEU A 93 9.81 -4.53 -11.80
CA LEU A 93 9.46 -3.71 -12.97
C LEU A 93 8.24 -4.23 -13.74
N LEU A 94 7.53 -5.24 -13.21
CA LEU A 94 6.42 -5.97 -13.87
C LEU A 94 5.19 -5.14 -14.29
N GLN A 95 5.17 -3.82 -14.09
CA GLN A 95 4.04 -2.97 -14.47
C GLN A 95 4.00 -2.66 -15.97
N ASP A 96 5.09 -2.86 -16.70
CA ASP A 96 5.15 -2.47 -18.10
C ASP A 96 5.08 -3.65 -19.08
N ASN A 97 4.34 -3.44 -20.18
CA ASN A 97 4.22 -4.38 -21.30
C ASN A 97 5.56 -4.78 -21.95
N TRP A 98 6.65 -4.03 -21.73
CA TRP A 98 7.97 -4.34 -22.29
C TRP A 98 8.58 -5.62 -21.72
N LEU A 99 8.29 -5.97 -20.47
CA LEU A 99 8.79 -7.21 -19.85
C LEU A 99 8.18 -8.46 -20.49
N ILE A 100 6.92 -8.40 -20.90
CA ILE A 100 6.23 -9.48 -21.61
C ILE A 100 6.90 -9.68 -22.98
N ALA A 101 7.14 -8.60 -23.71
CA ALA A 101 7.82 -8.65 -25.00
C ALA A 101 9.24 -9.23 -24.84
N GLN A 102 10.00 -8.81 -23.82
CA GLN A 102 11.34 -9.31 -23.56
C GLN A 102 11.35 -10.80 -23.16
N ALA A 103 10.38 -11.24 -22.35
CA ALA A 103 10.22 -12.65 -21.99
C ALA A 103 9.93 -13.51 -23.23
N LEU A 104 8.96 -13.10 -24.05
CA LEU A 104 8.63 -13.78 -25.31
C LEU A 104 9.82 -13.79 -26.27
N TYR A 105 10.64 -12.74 -26.27
CA TYR A 105 11.82 -12.63 -27.10
C TYR A 105 12.89 -13.68 -26.74
N TYR A 106 13.31 -13.75 -25.46
CA TYR A 106 14.31 -14.74 -25.05
C TYR A 106 13.78 -16.18 -25.10
N ILE A 107 12.48 -16.38 -24.82
CA ILE A 107 11.83 -17.67 -25.04
C ILE A 107 11.91 -18.02 -26.53
N GLY A 108 11.53 -17.11 -27.42
CA GLY A 108 11.60 -17.30 -28.87
C GLY A 108 13.01 -17.65 -29.36
N ILE A 109 14.05 -16.97 -28.89
CA ILE A 109 15.45 -17.33 -29.17
C ILE A 109 15.73 -18.74 -28.68
N SER A 110 15.43 -19.02 -27.41
CA SER A 110 15.79 -20.28 -26.77
C SER A 110 15.17 -21.47 -27.50
N VAL A 111 13.93 -21.32 -27.95
CA VAL A 111 13.25 -22.40 -28.62
C VAL A 111 13.65 -22.52 -30.08
N SER A 112 13.79 -21.39 -30.81
CA SER A 112 14.22 -21.43 -32.20
C SER A 112 15.62 -22.04 -32.38
N THR A 113 16.57 -21.77 -31.46
CA THR A 113 17.90 -22.38 -31.49
C THR A 113 17.86 -23.89 -31.20
N SER A 114 16.98 -24.32 -30.29
CA SER A 114 16.80 -25.74 -29.97
C SER A 114 16.24 -26.53 -31.17
N ILE A 115 15.17 -26.02 -31.79
CA ILE A 115 14.58 -26.61 -33.01
C ILE A 115 15.64 -26.70 -34.10
N THR A 116 16.35 -25.60 -34.35
CA THR A 116 17.35 -25.51 -35.41
C THR A 116 18.48 -26.52 -35.17
N GLY A 117 18.96 -26.64 -33.92
CA GLY A 117 19.98 -27.63 -33.56
C GLY A 117 19.54 -29.07 -33.83
N VAL A 118 18.32 -29.45 -33.43
CA VAL A 118 17.76 -30.78 -33.69
C VAL A 118 17.56 -31.03 -35.18
N LEU A 119 17.00 -30.05 -35.89
CA LEU A 119 16.70 -30.15 -37.31
C LEU A 119 17.97 -30.32 -38.15
N PHE A 120 18.98 -29.46 -37.94
CA PHE A 120 20.23 -29.56 -38.69
C PHE A 120 21.06 -30.78 -38.28
N ARG A 121 21.01 -31.21 -37.01
CA ARG A 121 21.59 -32.50 -36.60
C ARG A 121 20.97 -33.65 -37.40
N SER A 122 19.64 -33.71 -37.49
CA SER A 122 18.93 -34.77 -38.22
C SER A 122 19.19 -34.72 -39.73
N ILE A 123 19.27 -33.52 -40.32
CA ILE A 123 19.62 -33.35 -41.74
C ILE A 123 21.06 -33.80 -42.00
N ALA A 124 22.02 -33.37 -41.18
CA ALA A 124 23.42 -33.75 -41.33
C ALA A 124 23.60 -35.27 -41.19
N ARG A 125 22.95 -35.89 -40.18
CA ARG A 125 22.94 -37.34 -39.99
C ARG A 125 22.32 -38.09 -41.17
N SER A 126 21.16 -37.65 -41.63
CA SER A 126 20.47 -38.29 -42.76
C SER A 126 21.29 -38.18 -44.05
N GLY A 127 21.93 -37.03 -44.28
CA GLY A 127 22.83 -36.81 -45.40
C GLY A 127 24.08 -37.71 -45.36
N TYR A 128 24.64 -37.91 -44.16
CA TYR A 128 25.75 -38.83 -43.93
C TYR A 128 25.34 -40.29 -44.19
N LEU A 129 24.25 -40.76 -43.55
CA LEU A 129 23.76 -42.14 -43.69
C LEU A 129 23.39 -42.49 -45.14
N LYS A 130 22.77 -41.56 -45.88
CA LYS A 130 22.42 -41.76 -47.30
C LYS A 130 23.63 -42.07 -48.17
N LYS A 131 24.79 -41.48 -47.86
CA LYS A 131 26.04 -41.68 -48.61
C LYS A 131 26.78 -42.95 -48.21
N HIS A 132 26.60 -43.40 -46.96
CA HIS A 132 27.34 -44.54 -46.41
C HIS A 132 26.57 -45.87 -46.43
N GLY A 133 25.33 -45.89 -46.94
CA GLY A 133 24.66 -47.07 -47.52
C GLY A 133 24.30 -48.24 -46.59
N GLU A 134 24.95 -48.37 -45.42
CA GLU A 134 24.88 -49.56 -44.58
C GLU A 134 23.64 -49.64 -43.69
N GLU A 135 22.91 -48.54 -43.48
CA GLU A 135 21.83 -48.52 -42.48
C GLU A 135 20.55 -47.81 -42.99
N LYS A 136 19.90 -48.39 -44.02
CA LYS A 136 18.55 -47.94 -44.45
C LYS A 136 17.54 -47.94 -43.28
N VAL A 137 17.70 -48.88 -42.35
CA VAL A 137 16.87 -49.01 -41.14
C VAL A 137 17.05 -47.82 -40.20
N ASP A 138 18.28 -47.32 -40.02
CA ASP A 138 18.52 -46.18 -39.12
C ASP A 138 18.20 -44.83 -39.76
N LEU A 139 18.22 -44.76 -41.11
CA LEU A 139 17.65 -43.63 -41.84
C LEU A 139 16.13 -43.53 -41.60
N GLU A 140 15.40 -44.64 -41.71
CA GLU A 140 13.96 -44.69 -41.46
C GLU A 140 13.62 -44.31 -40.01
N LYS A 141 14.37 -44.83 -39.02
CA LYS A 141 14.24 -44.40 -37.62
C LYS A 141 14.47 -42.90 -37.44
N SER A 142 15.47 -42.32 -38.12
CA SER A 142 15.76 -40.88 -38.05
C SER A 142 14.62 -40.04 -38.63
N TYR A 143 13.99 -40.48 -39.72
CA TYR A 143 12.79 -39.83 -40.27
C TYR A 143 11.58 -39.94 -39.34
N ILE A 144 11.34 -41.12 -38.76
CA ILE A 144 10.25 -41.32 -37.80
C ILE A 144 10.47 -40.43 -36.57
N LEU A 145 11.69 -40.37 -36.05
CA LEU A 145 12.05 -39.51 -34.92
C LEU A 145 11.87 -38.02 -35.26
N LEU A 146 12.30 -37.58 -36.45
CA LEU A 146 12.12 -36.19 -36.88
C LEU A 146 10.63 -35.84 -36.99
N LYS A 147 9.83 -36.74 -37.56
CA LYS A 147 8.38 -36.59 -37.66
C LYS A 147 7.73 -36.54 -36.27
N SER A 148 8.07 -37.46 -35.37
CA SER A 148 7.51 -37.48 -34.02
C SER A 148 7.92 -36.26 -33.20
N ILE A 149 9.15 -35.78 -33.38
CA ILE A 149 9.61 -34.51 -32.78
C ILE A 149 8.76 -33.39 -33.35
N ALA A 150 8.61 -33.26 -34.67
CA ALA A 150 7.81 -32.20 -35.28
C ALA A 150 6.33 -32.23 -34.82
N GLU A 151 5.72 -33.41 -34.73
CA GLU A 151 4.34 -33.59 -34.25
C GLU A 151 4.19 -33.23 -32.77
N SER A 152 5.06 -33.77 -31.91
CA SER A 152 5.09 -33.47 -30.47
C SER A 152 5.37 -31.99 -30.23
N PHE A 153 6.24 -31.39 -31.05
CA PHE A 153 6.57 -29.98 -30.99
C PHE A 153 5.39 -29.12 -31.40
N SER A 154 4.70 -29.45 -32.49
CA SER A 154 3.50 -28.75 -32.95
C SER A 154 2.38 -28.81 -31.92
N SER A 155 2.12 -29.99 -31.31
CA SER A 155 1.05 -30.11 -30.30
C SER A 155 1.42 -29.41 -29.00
N SER A 156 2.67 -29.55 -28.54
CA SER A 156 3.13 -28.92 -27.30
C SER A 156 3.22 -27.40 -27.44
N TYR A 157 3.51 -26.88 -28.64
CA TYR A 157 3.52 -25.44 -28.91
C TYR A 157 2.13 -24.84 -28.82
N GLU A 158 1.15 -25.47 -29.45
CA GLU A 158 -0.24 -25.06 -29.40
C GLU A 158 -0.70 -24.93 -27.93
N GLU A 159 -0.45 -25.97 -27.13
CA GLU A 159 -0.79 -26.00 -25.71
C GLU A 159 -0.03 -24.95 -24.88
N THR A 160 1.27 -24.80 -25.14
CA THR A 160 2.12 -23.83 -24.42
C THR A 160 1.74 -22.40 -24.77
N PHE A 161 1.45 -22.10 -26.05
CA PHE A 161 0.97 -20.78 -26.47
C PHE A 161 -0.43 -20.50 -25.94
N GLN A 162 -1.33 -21.47 -25.94
CA GLN A 162 -2.65 -21.32 -25.33
C GLN A 162 -2.52 -21.04 -23.82
N THR A 163 -1.62 -21.73 -23.14
CA THR A 163 -1.37 -21.52 -21.70
C THR A 163 -0.75 -20.15 -21.43
N MET A 164 0.26 -19.74 -22.22
CA MET A 164 0.85 -18.40 -22.12
C MET A 164 -0.18 -17.32 -22.43
N ARG A 165 -0.98 -17.50 -23.49
CA ARG A 165 -2.05 -16.57 -23.85
C ARG A 165 -3.07 -16.44 -22.73
N ARG A 166 -3.54 -17.56 -22.17
CA ARG A 166 -4.44 -17.56 -21.01
C ARG A 166 -3.81 -16.84 -19.81
N TYR A 167 -2.53 -17.09 -19.52
CA TYR A 167 -1.82 -16.38 -18.45
C TYR A 167 -1.74 -14.87 -18.71
N PHE A 168 -1.47 -14.45 -19.95
CA PHE A 168 -1.46 -13.04 -20.32
C PHE A 168 -2.84 -12.40 -20.25
N ASP A 169 -3.88 -13.08 -20.73
CA ASP A 169 -5.25 -12.61 -20.65
C ASP A 169 -5.68 -12.46 -19.18
N GLU A 170 -5.42 -13.47 -18.33
CA GLU A 170 -5.64 -13.39 -16.88
C GLU A 170 -4.89 -12.21 -16.24
N ARG A 171 -3.64 -11.95 -16.65
CA ARG A 171 -2.84 -10.83 -16.15
C ARG A 171 -3.35 -9.47 -16.63
N ILE A 172 -3.80 -9.36 -17.88
CA ILE A 172 -4.40 -8.14 -18.43
C ILE A 172 -5.70 -7.84 -17.69
N GLU A 173 -6.57 -8.84 -17.48
CA GLU A 173 -7.80 -8.69 -16.69
C GLU A 173 -7.49 -8.29 -15.25
N THR A 174 -6.49 -8.92 -14.62
CA THR A 174 -6.07 -8.58 -13.25
C THR A 174 -5.49 -7.16 -13.18
N SER A 175 -4.71 -6.74 -14.16
CA SER A 175 -4.14 -5.39 -14.25
C SER A 175 -5.23 -4.33 -14.47
N ALA A 176 -6.21 -4.60 -15.34
CA ALA A 176 -7.36 -3.74 -15.55
C ALA A 176 -8.20 -3.61 -14.26
N ALA A 177 -8.41 -4.71 -13.54
CA ALA A 177 -9.10 -4.71 -12.25
C ALA A 177 -8.32 -3.94 -11.17
N LEU A 178 -6.98 -4.02 -11.17
CA LEU A 178 -6.13 -3.22 -10.29
C LEU A 178 -6.19 -1.74 -10.63
N GLY A 179 -6.14 -1.36 -11.91
CA GLY A 179 -6.29 0.03 -12.35
C GLY A 179 -7.67 0.62 -12.00
N ALA A 180 -8.73 -0.18 -12.10
CA ALA A 180 -10.06 0.23 -11.64
C ALA A 180 -10.10 0.48 -10.13
N ARG A 181 -9.47 -0.39 -9.32
CA ARG A 181 -9.35 -0.21 -7.87
C ARG A 181 -8.47 0.98 -7.49
N GLU A 182 -7.39 1.23 -8.22
CA GLU A 182 -6.53 2.39 -8.00
C GLU A 182 -7.28 3.68 -8.26
N LYS A 183 -8.07 3.74 -9.36
CA LYS A 183 -8.94 4.88 -9.65
C LYS A 183 -9.98 5.09 -8.55
N GLU A 184 -10.65 4.03 -8.09
CA GLU A 184 -11.60 4.09 -6.97
C GLU A 184 -10.92 4.59 -5.68
N TYR A 185 -9.68 4.17 -5.43
CA TYR A 185 -8.89 4.61 -4.29
C TYR A 185 -8.52 6.10 -4.38
N LEU A 186 -8.11 6.59 -5.55
CA LEU A 186 -7.84 8.00 -5.80
C LEU A 186 -9.10 8.86 -5.63
N GLU A 187 -10.24 8.43 -6.17
CA GLU A 187 -11.53 9.10 -5.99
C GLU A 187 -11.98 9.08 -4.51
N SER A 188 -11.67 8.03 -3.76
CA SER A 188 -11.89 7.99 -2.31
C SER A 188 -10.95 8.96 -1.56
N LEU A 189 -9.70 9.07 -1.99
CA LEU A 189 -8.72 9.97 -1.38
C LEU A 189 -9.08 11.43 -1.62
N GLU A 190 -9.54 11.77 -2.83
CA GLU A 190 -10.01 13.12 -3.17
C GLU A 190 -11.26 13.50 -2.36
N ARG A 191 -12.22 12.57 -2.20
CA ARG A 191 -13.36 12.77 -1.30
C ARG A 191 -12.92 12.99 0.15
N PHE A 192 -11.94 12.21 0.61
CA PHE A 192 -11.40 12.37 1.97
C PHE A 192 -10.73 13.73 2.17
N ILE A 193 -9.90 14.17 1.22
CA ILE A 193 -9.29 15.51 1.23
C ILE A 193 -10.38 16.60 1.29
N GLY A 194 -11.41 16.50 0.45
CA GLY A 194 -12.52 17.45 0.45
C GLY A 194 -13.31 17.49 1.76
N VAL A 195 -13.43 16.36 2.48
CA VAL A 195 -14.03 16.32 3.83
C VAL A 195 -13.09 16.97 4.84
N MET A 196 -11.78 16.71 4.77
CA MET A 196 -10.78 17.30 5.66
C MET A 196 -10.68 18.82 5.50
N ASP A 197 -10.78 19.34 4.27
CA ASP A 197 -10.80 20.78 4.00
C ASP A 197 -12.04 21.44 4.62
N LYS A 198 -13.22 20.83 4.46
CA LYS A 198 -14.45 21.30 5.11
C LYS A 198 -14.37 21.25 6.63
N PHE A 199 -13.76 20.21 7.19
CA PHE A 199 -13.53 20.09 8.62
C PHE A 199 -12.59 21.19 9.14
N SER A 200 -11.49 21.44 8.43
CA SER A 200 -10.53 22.50 8.75
C SER A 200 -11.16 23.90 8.66
N ALA A 201 -11.96 24.14 7.62
CA ALA A 201 -12.74 25.37 7.47
C ALA A 201 -13.74 25.53 8.63
N GLY A 202 -14.43 24.44 9.01
CA GLY A 202 -15.31 24.41 10.18
C GLY A 202 -14.60 24.76 11.48
N LEU A 203 -13.43 24.17 11.75
CA LEU A 203 -12.60 24.51 12.92
C LEU A 203 -12.17 25.97 12.93
N THR A 204 -11.88 26.53 11.76
CA THR A 204 -11.50 27.94 11.61
C THR A 204 -12.68 28.86 11.93
N ALA A 205 -13.87 28.56 11.39
CA ALA A 205 -15.11 29.29 11.70
C ALA A 205 -15.46 29.20 13.20
N THR A 206 -15.41 28.00 13.79
CA THR A 206 -15.64 27.82 15.23
C THR A 206 -14.62 28.57 16.07
N ARG A 207 -13.35 28.64 15.64
CA ARG A 207 -12.32 29.43 16.32
C ARG A 207 -12.65 30.93 16.28
N GLU A 208 -13.11 31.44 15.14
CA GLU A 208 -13.53 32.83 14.98
C GLU A 208 -14.74 33.16 15.87
N GLU A 209 -15.76 32.30 15.87
CA GLU A 209 -16.93 32.41 16.75
C GLU A 209 -16.53 32.40 18.22
N LEU A 210 -15.62 31.51 18.62
CA LEU A 210 -15.15 31.41 20.00
C LEU A 210 -14.31 32.63 20.42
N GLN A 211 -13.51 33.19 19.50
CA GLN A 211 -12.79 34.43 19.73
C GLN A 211 -13.75 35.63 19.86
N GLU A 212 -14.79 35.69 19.04
CA GLU A 212 -15.80 36.74 19.10
C GLU A 212 -16.64 36.64 20.38
N ALA A 213 -17.09 35.44 20.75
CA ALA A 213 -17.76 35.16 22.02
C ALA A 213 -16.86 35.51 23.21
N GLY A 214 -15.58 35.17 23.16
CA GLY A 214 -14.60 35.54 24.18
C GLY A 214 -14.40 37.05 24.30
N ARG A 215 -14.37 37.78 23.17
CA ARG A 215 -14.31 39.25 23.15
C ARG A 215 -15.60 39.89 23.66
N ALA A 216 -16.76 39.33 23.32
CA ALA A 216 -18.06 39.76 23.84
C ALA A 216 -18.12 39.58 25.36
N PHE A 217 -17.76 38.40 25.86
CA PHE A 217 -17.67 38.11 27.29
C PHE A 217 -16.69 39.03 28.02
N SER A 218 -15.52 39.31 27.43
CA SER A 218 -14.56 40.26 28.00
C SER A 218 -15.11 41.69 28.05
N ARG A 219 -15.84 42.13 27.01
CA ARG A 219 -16.55 43.42 27.00
C ARG A 219 -17.65 43.48 28.06
N ASP A 220 -18.42 42.42 28.23
CA ASP A 220 -19.47 42.33 29.25
C ASP A 220 -18.86 42.37 30.66
N LEU A 221 -17.75 41.66 30.90
CA LEU A 221 -17.01 41.74 32.16
C LEU A 221 -16.45 43.15 32.41
N ALA A 222 -15.92 43.82 31.38
CA ALA A 222 -15.45 45.19 31.50
C ALA A 222 -16.60 46.17 31.80
N ALA A 223 -17.77 45.99 31.17
CA ALA A 223 -18.97 46.78 31.42
C ALA A 223 -19.56 46.52 32.81
N GLN A 224 -19.46 45.29 33.34
CA GLN A 224 -19.85 44.95 34.71
C GLN A 224 -18.84 45.42 35.77
N ARG A 225 -17.63 45.83 35.37
CA ARG A 225 -16.60 46.35 36.29
C ARG A 225 -16.99 47.72 36.88
N GLU A 226 -17.70 48.57 36.14
CA GLU A 226 -18.22 49.85 36.64
C GLU A 226 -19.30 49.68 37.72
N PRO A 227 -20.34 48.85 37.53
CA PRO A 227 -21.31 48.53 38.57
C PRO A 227 -20.68 47.93 39.83
N ILE A 228 -19.67 47.06 39.69
CA ILE A 228 -18.98 46.45 40.85
C ILE A 228 -18.17 47.49 41.64
N ALA A 229 -17.59 48.49 40.98
CA ALA A 229 -16.97 49.63 41.67
C ALA A 229 -18.01 50.48 42.43
N GLY A 230 -19.19 50.72 41.84
CA GLY A 230 -20.30 51.42 42.50
C GLY A 230 -20.92 50.64 43.67
N ILE A 231 -20.89 49.30 43.63
CA ILE A 231 -21.32 48.43 44.74
C ILE A 231 -20.31 48.51 45.89
N ALA A 232 -19.00 48.54 45.61
CA ALA A 232 -17.99 48.71 46.64
C ALA A 232 -18.13 50.06 47.36
N GLU A 233 -18.40 51.14 46.62
CA GLU A 233 -18.63 52.48 47.16
C GLU A 233 -19.94 52.54 47.97
N SER A 234 -21.01 51.92 47.48
CA SER A 234 -22.30 51.81 48.21
C SER A 234 -22.17 50.96 49.49
N SER A 235 -21.35 49.92 49.48
CA SER A 235 -21.11 49.07 50.66
C SER A 235 -20.30 49.81 51.73
N LEU A 236 -19.35 50.67 51.31
CA LEU A 236 -18.60 51.55 52.20
C LEU A 236 -19.49 52.65 52.80
N ALA A 237 -20.37 53.25 52.00
CA ALA A 237 -21.38 54.20 52.45
C ALA A 237 -22.39 53.54 53.42
N PHE A 238 -22.82 52.31 53.15
CA PHE A 238 -23.69 51.54 54.03
C PHE A 238 -23.00 51.22 55.37
N SER A 239 -21.72 50.80 55.34
CA SER A 239 -20.95 50.56 56.55
C SER A 239 -20.77 51.82 57.40
N HIS A 240 -20.57 52.98 56.77
CA HIS A 240 -20.52 54.27 57.48
C HIS A 240 -21.87 54.66 58.08
N ALA A 241 -22.97 54.45 57.36
CA ALA A 241 -24.32 54.70 57.85
C ALA A 241 -24.67 53.77 59.03
N ALA A 242 -24.34 52.48 58.95
CA ALA A 242 -24.52 51.52 60.02
C ALA A 242 -23.65 51.87 61.25
N GLY A 243 -22.42 52.33 61.04
CA GLY A 243 -21.54 52.83 62.11
C GLY A 243 -22.11 54.06 62.81
N ARG A 244 -22.69 55.01 62.06
CA ARG A 244 -23.38 56.18 62.62
C ARG A 244 -24.62 55.80 63.42
N ILE A 245 -25.47 54.93 62.87
CA ILE A 245 -26.67 54.45 63.57
C ILE A 245 -26.28 53.77 64.88
N ARG A 246 -25.24 52.93 64.87
CA ARG A 246 -24.72 52.29 66.09
C ARG A 246 -24.19 53.31 67.10
N SER A 247 -23.44 54.31 66.66
CA SER A 247 -22.95 55.40 67.52
C SER A 247 -24.10 56.22 68.11
N GLU A 248 -25.15 56.51 67.34
CA GLU A 248 -26.34 57.22 67.80
C GLU A 248 -27.15 56.35 68.78
N LEU A 249 -27.22 55.03 68.57
CA LEU A 249 -27.83 54.05 69.50
C LEU A 249 -27.04 53.88 70.80
N GLU A 250 -25.72 53.91 70.75
CA GLU A 250 -24.85 53.86 71.94
C GLU A 250 -24.90 55.19 72.73
N ALA A 251 -25.22 56.31 72.07
CA ALA A 251 -25.43 57.62 72.70
C ALA A 251 -26.84 57.81 73.28
N LEU A 252 -27.82 56.96 72.92
CA LEU A 252 -29.12 56.96 73.56
C LEU A 252 -28.98 56.44 74.99
N PRO A 253 -29.61 57.09 75.99
CA PRO A 253 -29.54 56.67 77.38
C PRO A 253 -30.39 55.41 77.59
N MET A 254 -29.97 54.27 77.05
CA MET A 254 -30.68 52.99 77.17
C MET A 254 -30.86 52.57 78.64
N SER A 255 -29.97 53.01 79.53
CA SER A 255 -30.14 52.82 80.98
C SER A 255 -31.37 53.53 81.56
N SER A 256 -31.81 54.66 81.00
CA SER A 256 -33.02 55.37 81.44
C SER A 256 -34.29 54.72 80.91
N ILE A 257 -34.24 54.10 79.71
CA ILE A 257 -35.36 53.36 79.12
C ILE A 257 -35.55 52.01 79.83
N THR A 258 -34.48 51.26 80.09
CA THR A 258 -34.54 49.99 80.82
C THR A 258 -35.05 50.19 82.26
N GLY A 259 -34.59 51.25 82.93
CA GLY A 259 -35.08 51.62 84.27
C GLY A 259 -36.54 52.13 84.29
N GLY A 260 -37.07 52.62 83.16
CA GLY A 260 -38.48 52.95 82.98
C GLY A 260 -39.36 51.70 82.80
N CYS A 261 -38.91 50.74 81.99
CA CYS A 261 -39.61 49.48 81.77
C CYS A 261 -39.65 48.57 83.02
N GLU A 262 -38.59 48.54 83.82
CA GLU A 262 -38.60 47.80 85.09
C GLU A 262 -39.56 48.40 86.11
N ARG A 263 -39.64 49.74 86.19
CA ARG A 263 -40.62 50.43 87.04
C ARG A 263 -42.05 50.12 86.62
N PHE A 264 -42.34 50.18 85.32
CA PHE A 264 -43.64 49.84 84.78
C PHE A 264 -44.03 48.38 85.05
N ARG A 265 -43.10 47.44 84.90
CA ARG A 265 -43.33 46.02 85.23
C ARG A 265 -43.62 45.81 86.72
N LYS A 266 -42.91 46.55 87.60
CA LYS A 266 -43.15 46.49 89.04
C LYS A 266 -44.54 47.04 89.40
N GLU A 267 -44.92 48.17 88.83
CA GLU A 267 -46.24 48.80 89.04
C GLU A 267 -47.38 47.90 88.54
N ILE A 268 -47.20 47.20 87.40
CA ILE A 268 -48.18 46.20 86.94
C ILE A 268 -48.27 45.00 87.88
N SER A 269 -47.14 44.50 88.40
CA SER A 269 -47.15 43.38 89.35
C SER A 269 -47.84 43.74 90.68
N GLU A 270 -47.67 44.99 91.14
CA GLU A 270 -48.38 45.51 92.31
C GLU A 270 -49.89 45.63 92.01
N LEU A 271 -50.28 46.05 90.80
CA LEU A 271 -51.68 46.08 90.38
C LEU A 271 -52.31 44.69 90.35
N ASP A 272 -51.60 43.68 89.85
CA ASP A 272 -52.06 42.29 89.81
C ASP A 272 -52.32 41.76 91.23
N THR A 273 -51.42 42.09 92.17
CA THR A 273 -51.58 41.73 93.59
C THR A 273 -52.79 42.41 94.24
N VAL A 274 -53.09 43.67 93.86
CA VAL A 274 -54.29 44.37 94.31
C VAL A 274 -55.55 43.73 93.73
N LEU A 275 -55.51 43.32 92.46
CA LEU A 275 -56.61 42.65 91.77
C LEU A 275 -56.92 41.30 92.41
N ASP A 276 -55.90 40.49 92.71
CA ASP A 276 -56.04 39.20 93.41
C ASP A 276 -56.62 39.37 94.81
N ASN A 277 -56.20 40.41 95.55
CA ASN A 277 -56.78 40.74 96.85
C ASN A 277 -58.25 41.18 96.74
N PHE A 278 -58.61 41.91 95.67
CA PHE A 278 -59.98 42.35 95.44
C PHE A 278 -60.90 41.18 95.07
N VAL A 279 -60.41 40.25 94.25
CA VAL A 279 -61.10 38.98 93.92
C VAL A 279 -61.30 38.15 95.18
N SER A 280 -60.24 37.97 95.98
CA SER A 280 -60.32 37.23 97.25
C SER A 280 -61.33 37.86 98.21
N LEU A 281 -61.40 39.19 98.30
CA LEU A 281 -62.40 39.89 99.11
C LEU A 281 -63.83 39.71 98.58
N LEU A 282 -64.02 39.67 97.26
CA LEU A 282 -65.31 39.41 96.64
C LEU A 282 -65.76 37.97 96.89
N GLU A 283 -64.87 37.00 96.74
CA GLU A 283 -65.13 35.59 97.05
C GLU A 283 -65.56 35.42 98.52
N LEU A 284 -64.83 36.03 99.45
CA LEU A 284 -65.14 35.99 100.89
C LEU A 284 -66.48 36.67 101.23
N LYS A 285 -66.89 37.68 100.44
CA LYS A 285 -68.19 38.36 100.60
C LYS A 285 -69.34 37.57 100.00
N VAL A 286 -69.11 36.87 98.87
CA VAL A 286 -70.07 35.95 98.26
C VAL A 286 -70.29 34.74 99.16
N GLU A 287 -69.24 34.20 99.77
CA GLU A 287 -69.32 33.11 100.75
C GLU A 287 -70.13 33.54 101.99
N LYS A 288 -70.00 34.80 102.45
CA LYS A 288 -70.81 35.36 103.54
C LYS A 288 -72.28 35.68 103.20
N LEU A 289 -72.68 35.65 101.92
CA LEU A 289 -74.04 35.98 101.48
C LEU A 289 -74.82 34.76 100.95
N GLY A 290 -74.21 33.58 100.95
CA GLY A 290 -74.88 32.31 100.64
C GLY A 290 -75.12 31.49 101.91
N VAL A 291 -76.37 31.55 102.41
CA VAL A 291 -76.93 30.84 103.59
C VAL A 291 -76.70 31.52 104.94
#